data_AF-A0A660M1Z2-F1
#
_entry.id   AF-A0A660M1Z2-F1
#
_cell.length_a   1.000
_cell.length_b   1.000
_cell.length_c   1.000
_cell.angle_alpha   90.00
_cell.angle_beta   90.00
_cell.angle_gamma   90.00
#
_symmetry.space_group_name_H-M   'P 1'
#
loop_
_entity.id
_entity.type
_entity.pdbx_description
1 polymer ?
#
loop_
_entity_poly.entity_id
_entity_poly.type
_entity_poly.pdbx_seq_one_letter_code
_entity_poly.pdbx_strand_id
1 'polypeptide(L)'
;MNIAEVYKALENLENGQDLIAAIKGEASHLNNEAKSTREKLQGQITALTGERDTLNARVSELEGKAGAGSDSPEYKALEKQLKAMNEKFEAAETKAKEAEAKRIQSEIMAQTLDAFTKANAVDPQEFARLVANDIKVQEDGSYGYQKEDGTIGTIQDRTAEWLQGKTWAVKAAGNPGSGQGGSGASADSILNEFAAAAGVKL
;
A
#
# COMPACT_ATOMS: atom_id res chain seq x y z
N MET A 1 -16.18 22.38 0.58
CA MET A 1 -15.15 23.34 1.02
C MET A 1 -14.04 23.31 -0.01
N ASN A 2 -13.70 24.44 -0.64
CA ASN A 2 -12.63 24.55 -1.63
C ASN A 2 -11.32 25.08 -0.99
N ILE A 3 -10.19 25.00 -1.70
CA ILE A 3 -8.87 25.41 -1.15
C ILE A 3 -8.84 26.89 -0.72
N ALA A 4 -9.61 27.76 -1.38
CA ALA A 4 -9.72 29.17 -1.01
C ALA A 4 -10.49 29.36 0.30
N GLU A 5 -11.55 28.58 0.52
CA GLU A 5 -12.30 28.52 1.78
C GLU A 5 -11.44 27.94 2.92
N VAL A 6 -10.57 26.96 2.61
CA VAL A 6 -9.59 26.39 3.56
C VAL A 6 -8.55 27.43 3.96
N TYR A 7 -7.95 28.14 3.00
CA TYR A 7 -7.00 29.22 3.32
C TYR A 7 -7.64 30.34 4.13
N LYS A 8 -8.87 30.75 3.79
CA LYS A 8 -9.60 31.78 4.53
C LYS A 8 -9.93 31.34 5.97
N ALA A 9 -10.22 30.06 6.19
CA ALA A 9 -10.42 29.51 7.53
C ALA A 9 -9.10 29.50 8.32
N LEU A 10 -7.99 29.10 7.69
CA LEU A 10 -6.66 29.08 8.28
C LEU A 10 -6.16 30.47 8.65
N GLU A 11 -6.44 31.51 7.86
CA GLU A 11 -6.06 32.91 8.13
C GLU A 11 -6.58 33.43 9.49
N ASN A 12 -7.66 32.86 10.02
CA ASN A 12 -8.23 33.26 11.31
C ASN A 12 -7.58 32.55 12.51
N LEU A 13 -6.63 31.64 12.29
CA LEU A 13 -5.88 30.96 13.35
C LEU A 13 -4.59 31.70 13.67
N GLU A 14 -4.14 31.63 14.93
CA GLU A 14 -2.91 32.28 15.41
C GLU A 14 -1.67 31.87 14.60
N ASN A 15 -1.62 30.62 14.14
CA ASN A 15 -0.52 30.05 13.34
C ASN A 15 -0.90 29.91 11.85
N GLY A 16 -1.97 30.59 11.42
CA GLY A 16 -2.61 30.42 10.11
C GLY A 16 -1.70 30.67 8.92
N GLN A 17 -0.89 31.73 9.00
CA GLN A 17 0.04 32.10 7.93
C GLN A 17 1.14 31.06 7.73
N ASP A 18 1.68 30.50 8.81
CA ASP A 18 2.70 29.45 8.76
C ASP A 18 2.14 28.16 8.15
N LEU A 19 0.90 27.79 8.51
CA LEU A 19 0.21 26.63 7.93
C LEU A 19 -0.06 26.83 6.43
N ILE A 20 -0.50 28.03 6.02
CA ILE A 20 -0.71 28.37 4.60
C ILE A 20 0.61 28.31 3.83
N ALA A 21 1.70 28.82 4.41
CA ALA A 21 3.02 28.77 3.80
C ALA A 21 3.51 27.32 3.65
N ALA A 22 3.34 26.49 4.67
CA ALA A 22 3.66 25.07 4.62
C ALA A 22 2.85 24.33 3.54
N ILE A 23 1.53 24.54 3.47
CA ILE A 23 0.66 23.92 2.46
C ILE A 23 1.07 24.34 1.04
N LYS A 24 1.39 25.62 0.81
CA LYS A 24 1.87 26.10 -0.49
C LYS A 24 3.24 25.52 -0.84
N GLY A 25 4.11 25.35 0.15
CA GLY A 25 5.40 24.67 0.01
C GLY A 25 5.23 23.22 -0.44
N GLU A 26 4.38 22.46 0.26
CA GLU A 26 4.09 21.06 -0.05
C GLU A 26 3.43 20.91 -1.42
N ALA A 27 2.45 21.77 -1.75
CA ALA A 27 1.83 21.77 -3.08
C ALA A 27 2.84 22.05 -4.21
N SER A 28 3.82 22.91 -3.96
CA SER A 28 4.90 23.19 -4.91
C SER A 28 5.85 22.00 -5.04
N HIS A 29 6.15 21.32 -3.93
CA HIS A 29 6.96 20.11 -3.91
C HIS A 29 6.30 18.98 -4.72
N LEU A 30 5.03 18.67 -4.43
CA LEU A 30 4.23 17.67 -5.14
C LEU A 30 4.14 17.97 -6.64
N ASN A 31 3.97 19.24 -7.02
CA ASN A 31 3.95 19.63 -8.44
C ASN A 31 5.30 19.39 -9.14
N ASN A 32 6.41 19.63 -8.45
CA ASN A 32 7.75 19.38 -8.97
C ASN A 32 8.04 17.88 -9.10
N GLU A 33 7.64 17.07 -8.12
CA GLU A 33 7.76 15.61 -8.19
C GLU A 33 6.90 15.02 -9.31
N ALA A 34 5.66 15.49 -9.45
CA ALA A 34 4.78 15.10 -10.55
C ALA A 34 5.37 15.46 -11.93
N LYS A 35 6.00 16.63 -12.04
CA LYS A 35 6.72 17.03 -13.26
C LYS A 35 7.90 16.12 -13.55
N SER A 36 8.76 15.87 -12.56
CA SER A 36 9.93 14.98 -12.71
C SER A 36 9.51 13.56 -13.11
N THR A 37 8.44 13.05 -12.50
CA THR A 37 7.86 11.74 -12.84
C THR A 37 7.33 11.72 -14.27
N ARG A 38 6.60 12.76 -14.69
CA ARG A 38 6.11 12.89 -16.07
C ARG A 38 7.24 12.91 -17.09
N GLU A 39 8.32 13.64 -16.81
CA GLU A 39 9.50 13.70 -17.69
C GLU A 39 10.20 12.34 -17.78
N LYS A 40 10.36 11.63 -16.66
CA LYS A 40 10.93 10.28 -16.63
C LYS A 40 10.09 9.29 -17.45
N LEU A 41 8.77 9.29 -17.26
CA LEU A 41 7.85 8.45 -18.02
C LEU A 41 7.89 8.78 -19.51
N GLN A 42 7.96 10.06 -19.88
CA GLN A 42 8.06 10.48 -21.28
C GLN A 42 9.39 10.04 -21.93
N GLY A 43 10.49 10.06 -21.18
CA GLY A 43 11.77 9.48 -21.60
C GLY A 43 11.67 7.98 -21.85
N GLN A 44 11.03 7.23 -20.93
CA GLN A 44 10.82 5.79 -21.09
C GLN A 44 9.92 5.45 -22.29
N ILE A 45 8.85 6.20 -22.51
CA ILE A 45 7.96 6.05 -23.67
C ILE A 45 8.73 6.28 -24.98
N THR A 46 9.58 7.29 -25.01
CA THR A 46 10.41 7.59 -26.19
C THR A 46 11.39 6.45 -26.48
N ALA A 47 12.06 5.92 -25.45
CA ALA A 47 12.97 4.79 -25.59
C ALA A 47 12.25 3.52 -26.09
N LEU A 48 11.12 3.16 -25.46
CA LEU A 48 10.31 2.01 -25.85
C LEU A 48 9.76 2.15 -27.28
N THR A 49 9.40 3.37 -27.70
CA THR A 49 8.96 3.64 -29.07
C THR A 49 10.09 3.38 -30.07
N GLY A 50 11.31 3.85 -29.78
CA GLY A 50 12.48 3.60 -30.62
C GLY A 50 12.87 2.12 -30.68
N GLU A 51 12.80 1.39 -29.57
CA GLU A 51 13.01 -0.06 -29.54
C GLU A 51 11.95 -0.81 -30.35
N ARG A 52 10.68 -0.42 -30.23
CA ARG A 52 9.56 -0.97 -31.01
C ARG A 52 9.78 -0.75 -32.51
N ASP A 53 10.20 0.45 -32.91
CA ASP A 53 10.48 0.75 -34.32
C ASP A 53 11.65 -0.08 -34.86
N THR A 54 12.70 -0.24 -34.05
CA THR A 54 13.85 -1.10 -34.37
C THR A 54 13.42 -2.56 -34.54
N LEU A 55 12.56 -3.06 -33.65
CA LEU A 55 12.02 -4.41 -33.72
C LEU A 55 11.11 -4.59 -34.94
N ASN A 56 10.23 -3.64 -35.24
CA ASN A 56 9.38 -3.68 -36.42
C ASN A 56 10.21 -3.70 -37.71
N ALA A 57 11.29 -2.93 -37.78
CA ALA A 57 12.22 -2.97 -38.91
C ALA A 57 12.89 -4.34 -39.04
N ARG A 58 13.34 -4.93 -37.93
CA ARG A 58 13.91 -6.29 -37.92
C ARG A 58 12.90 -7.35 -38.35
N VAL A 59 11.67 -7.29 -37.84
CA VAL A 59 10.58 -8.22 -38.23
C VAL A 59 10.33 -8.11 -39.73
N SER A 60 10.22 -6.90 -40.27
CA SER A 60 10.03 -6.68 -41.71
C SER A 60 11.20 -7.22 -42.54
N GLU A 61 12.45 -7.05 -42.06
CA GLU A 61 13.65 -7.61 -42.70
C GLU A 61 13.64 -9.15 -42.69
N LEU A 62 13.21 -9.74 -41.57
CA LEU A 62 13.11 -11.19 -41.41
C LEU A 62 11.96 -11.78 -42.23
N GLU A 63 10.83 -11.10 -42.35
CA GLU A 63 9.73 -11.47 -43.23
C GLU A 63 10.15 -11.37 -44.70
N GLY A 64 10.89 -10.32 -45.07
CA GLY A 64 11.51 -10.18 -46.39
C GLY A 64 12.52 -11.28 -46.70
N LYS A 65 13.28 -11.73 -45.69
CA LYS A 65 14.16 -12.90 -45.76
C LYS A 65 13.39 -14.23 -45.73
N ALA A 66 12.24 -14.31 -45.06
CA ALA A 66 11.37 -15.50 -45.01
C ALA A 66 10.57 -15.70 -46.31
N GLY A 67 10.44 -14.66 -47.15
CA GLY A 67 10.12 -14.81 -48.56
C GLY A 67 11.12 -15.71 -49.32
N ALA A 68 12.31 -15.91 -48.75
CA ALA A 68 13.27 -16.95 -49.09
C ALA A 68 13.33 -18.05 -47.99
N GLY A 69 12.21 -18.73 -47.75
CA GLY A 69 12.16 -19.99 -47.02
C GLY A 69 12.07 -19.86 -45.49
N SER A 70 10.87 -19.99 -44.96
CA SER A 70 10.48 -20.11 -43.55
C SER A 70 11.08 -21.31 -42.77
N ASP A 71 12.13 -21.95 -43.29
CA ASP A 71 12.79 -23.13 -42.71
C ASP A 71 14.30 -22.91 -42.46
N SER A 72 14.78 -21.67 -42.60
CA SER A 72 16.20 -21.36 -42.38
C SER A 72 16.62 -21.52 -40.91
N PRO A 73 17.84 -22.01 -40.64
CA PRO A 73 18.37 -22.15 -39.28
C PRO A 73 18.37 -20.83 -38.49
N GLU A 74 18.59 -19.71 -39.18
CA GLU A 74 18.63 -18.38 -38.58
C GLU A 74 17.25 -17.93 -38.08
N TYR A 75 16.18 -18.24 -38.81
CA TYR A 75 14.81 -17.92 -38.39
C TYR A 75 14.42 -18.74 -37.15
N LYS A 76 14.72 -20.05 -37.13
CA LYS A 76 14.46 -20.91 -35.97
C LYS A 76 15.27 -20.50 -34.74
N ALA A 77 16.51 -20.05 -34.94
CA ALA A 77 17.34 -19.54 -33.85
C ALA A 77 16.74 -18.26 -33.25
N LEU A 78 16.25 -17.35 -34.09
CA LEU A 78 15.64 -16.12 -33.65
C LEU A 78 14.28 -16.34 -32.98
N GLU A 79 13.43 -17.23 -33.52
CA GLU A 79 12.17 -17.64 -32.90
C GLU A 79 12.41 -18.20 -31.48
N LYS A 80 13.44 -19.03 -31.32
CA LYS A 80 13.84 -19.56 -30.01
C LYS A 80 14.32 -18.47 -29.05
N GLN A 81 15.06 -17.47 -29.54
CA GLN A 81 15.49 -16.34 -28.73
C GLN A 81 14.32 -15.45 -28.32
N LEU A 82 13.38 -15.17 -29.23
CA LEU A 82 12.18 -14.38 -28.95
C LEU A 82 11.30 -15.08 -27.91
N LYS A 83 11.10 -16.39 -28.04
CA LYS A 83 10.36 -17.20 -27.06
C LYS A 83 11.04 -17.18 -25.69
N ALA A 84 12.36 -17.42 -25.64
CA ALA A 84 13.12 -17.38 -24.38
C ALA A 84 13.14 -15.97 -23.74
N MET A 85 13.10 -14.91 -24.54
CA MET A 85 12.99 -13.53 -24.06
C MET A 85 11.60 -13.27 -23.48
N ASN A 86 10.55 -13.72 -24.15
CA ASN A 86 9.17 -13.59 -23.66
C ASN A 86 8.99 -14.35 -22.34
N GLU A 87 9.48 -15.58 -22.25
CA GLU A 87 9.46 -16.37 -21.01
C GLU A 87 10.21 -15.67 -19.86
N LYS A 88 11.36 -15.03 -20.15
CA LYS A 88 12.09 -14.24 -19.16
C LYS A 88 11.36 -12.96 -18.76
N PHE A 89 10.69 -12.32 -19.69
CA PHE A 89 9.91 -11.11 -19.44
C PHE A 89 8.73 -11.41 -18.52
N GLU A 90 7.93 -12.43 -18.82
CA GLU A 90 6.82 -12.90 -17.99
C GLU A 90 7.28 -13.30 -16.59
N ALA A 91 8.42 -14.01 -16.49
CA ALA A 91 9.01 -14.38 -15.20
C ALA A 91 9.48 -13.16 -14.40
N ALA A 92 10.07 -12.16 -15.07
CA ALA A 92 10.52 -10.92 -14.43
C ALA A 92 9.33 -10.08 -13.96
N GLU A 93 8.28 -9.95 -14.78
CA GLU A 93 7.05 -9.24 -14.43
C GLU A 93 6.35 -9.89 -13.23
N THR A 94 6.23 -11.22 -13.24
CA THR A 94 5.66 -11.98 -12.11
C THR A 94 6.46 -11.74 -10.84
N LYS A 95 7.79 -11.84 -10.90
CA LYS A 95 8.67 -11.60 -9.75
C LYS A 95 8.60 -10.17 -9.24
N ALA A 96 8.45 -9.19 -10.13
CA ALA A 96 8.27 -7.79 -9.75
C ALA A 96 6.94 -7.57 -9.01
N LYS A 97 5.83 -8.13 -9.52
CA LYS A 97 4.51 -8.08 -8.86
C LYS A 97 4.54 -8.75 -7.49
N GLU A 98 5.20 -9.90 -7.36
CA GLU A 98 5.35 -10.57 -6.06
C GLU A 98 6.19 -9.77 -5.06
N ALA A 99 7.28 -9.15 -5.52
CA ALA A 99 8.12 -8.30 -4.67
C ALA A 99 7.37 -7.05 -4.21
N GLU A 100 6.61 -6.43 -5.11
CA GLU A 100 5.76 -5.28 -4.80
C GLU A 100 4.66 -5.65 -3.81
N ALA A 101 3.96 -6.77 -4.01
CA ALA A 101 2.95 -7.26 -3.09
C ALA A 101 3.52 -7.51 -1.68
N LYS A 102 4.71 -8.13 -1.57
CA LYS A 102 5.41 -8.32 -0.29
C LYS A 102 5.80 -7.01 0.37
N ARG A 103 6.23 -6.02 -0.42
CA ARG A 103 6.59 -4.68 0.08
C ARG A 103 5.35 -3.99 0.64
N ILE A 104 4.25 -3.96 -0.11
CA ILE A 104 2.97 -3.39 0.30
C ILE A 104 2.48 -4.07 1.58
N GLN A 105 2.50 -5.40 1.64
CA GLN A 105 2.08 -6.14 2.83
C GLN A 105 2.95 -5.82 4.06
N SER A 106 4.27 -5.70 3.88
CA SER A 106 5.19 -5.33 4.96
C SER A 106 4.92 -3.91 5.47
N GLU A 107 4.58 -2.99 4.56
CA GLU A 107 4.24 -1.61 4.88
C GLU A 107 2.91 -1.50 5.63
N ILE A 108 1.87 -2.21 5.17
CA ILE A 108 0.59 -2.35 5.86
C ILE A 108 0.80 -2.92 7.27
N MET A 109 1.59 -3.99 7.42
CA MET A 109 1.91 -4.59 8.72
C MET A 109 2.61 -3.60 9.65
N ALA A 110 3.58 -2.84 9.14
CA ALA A 110 4.31 -1.85 9.93
C ALA A 110 3.40 -0.71 10.41
N GLN A 111 2.54 -0.17 9.54
CA GLN A 111 1.61 0.89 9.90
C GLN A 111 0.51 0.40 10.86
N THR A 112 0.04 -0.83 10.67
CA THR A 112 -0.94 -1.45 11.59
C THR A 112 -0.32 -1.70 12.96
N LEU A 113 0.92 -2.19 13.01
CA LEU A 113 1.69 -2.36 14.25
C LEU A 113 1.90 -1.02 14.98
N ASP A 114 2.26 0.03 14.26
CA ASP A 114 2.40 1.37 14.81
C ASP A 114 1.08 1.89 15.39
N ALA A 115 -0.05 1.69 14.69
CA ALA A 115 -1.37 2.06 15.17
C ALA A 115 -1.74 1.34 16.48
N PHE A 116 -1.53 0.03 16.57
CA PHE A 116 -1.76 -0.73 17.81
C PHE A 116 -0.80 -0.33 18.94
N THR A 117 0.45 -0.02 18.62
CA THR A 117 1.43 0.45 19.59
C THR A 117 0.99 1.80 20.19
N LYS A 118 0.55 2.74 19.34
CA LYS A 118 0.01 4.04 19.77
C LYS A 118 -1.29 3.92 20.55
N ALA A 119 -2.11 2.91 20.24
CA ALA A 119 -3.32 2.58 20.98
C ALA A 119 -3.05 1.89 22.33
N ASN A 120 -1.78 1.78 22.75
CA ASN A 120 -1.35 1.09 23.97
C ASN A 120 -1.84 -0.36 24.05
N ALA A 121 -1.88 -1.06 22.91
CA ALA A 121 -2.29 -2.45 22.89
C ALA A 121 -1.36 -3.33 23.75
N VAL A 122 -1.93 -4.35 24.38
CA VAL A 122 -1.18 -5.30 25.23
C VAL A 122 -0.21 -6.14 24.39
N ASP A 123 -0.63 -6.56 23.20
CA ASP A 123 0.18 -7.29 22.21
C ASP A 123 0.00 -6.70 20.80
N PRO A 124 0.70 -5.59 20.49
CA PRO A 124 0.56 -4.92 19.21
C PRO A 124 0.95 -5.77 18.00
N GLN A 125 1.88 -6.73 18.16
CA GLN A 125 2.39 -7.55 17.05
C GLN A 125 1.36 -8.58 16.60
N GLU A 126 0.77 -9.30 17.54
CA GLU A 126 -0.24 -10.32 17.19
C GLU A 126 -1.55 -9.67 16.73
N PHE A 127 -1.95 -8.52 17.30
CA PHE A 127 -3.14 -7.81 16.83
C PHE A 127 -2.96 -7.23 15.43
N ALA A 128 -1.77 -6.70 15.13
CA ALA A 128 -1.46 -6.24 13.78
C ALA A 128 -1.52 -7.38 12.76
N ARG A 129 -1.06 -8.59 13.10
CA ARG A 129 -1.19 -9.77 12.23
C ARG A 129 -2.64 -10.11 11.90
N LEU A 130 -3.54 -9.98 12.88
CA LEU A 130 -4.96 -10.29 12.69
C LEU A 130 -5.64 -9.25 11.80
N VAL A 131 -5.27 -7.97 11.94
CA VAL A 131 -5.97 -6.86 11.27
C VAL A 131 -5.39 -6.50 9.90
N ALA A 132 -4.09 -6.62 9.71
CA ALA A 132 -3.42 -6.17 8.48
C ALA A 132 -3.93 -6.87 7.20
N ASN A 133 -4.48 -8.08 7.30
CA ASN A 133 -5.06 -8.78 6.16
C ASN A 133 -6.36 -8.14 5.64
N ASP A 134 -7.06 -7.36 6.48
CA ASP A 134 -8.28 -6.64 6.10
C ASP A 134 -7.97 -5.34 5.36
N ILE A 135 -6.72 -4.86 5.46
CA ILE A 135 -6.27 -3.59 4.88
C ILE A 135 -5.80 -3.80 3.44
N LYS A 136 -6.24 -2.92 2.54
CA LYS A 136 -5.91 -2.92 1.12
C LYS A 136 -5.41 -1.55 0.67
N VAL A 137 -4.60 -1.55 -0.39
CA VAL A 137 -4.25 -0.30 -1.08
C VAL A 137 -5.48 0.25 -1.80
N GLN A 138 -5.70 1.54 -1.67
CA GLN A 138 -6.79 2.29 -2.31
C GLN A 138 -6.31 2.92 -3.62
N GLU A 139 -7.24 3.45 -4.42
CA GLU A 139 -6.92 4.09 -5.71
C GLU A 139 -6.00 5.33 -5.56
N ASP A 140 -6.07 6.00 -4.40
CA ASP A 140 -5.21 7.15 -4.06
C ASP A 140 -3.84 6.75 -3.49
N GLY A 141 -3.55 5.44 -3.42
CA GLY A 141 -2.31 4.90 -2.85
C GLY A 141 -2.29 4.80 -1.33
N SER A 142 -3.35 5.22 -0.64
CA SER A 142 -3.48 5.05 0.81
C SER A 142 -3.82 3.61 1.20
N TYR A 143 -3.70 3.28 2.48
CA TYR A 143 -4.09 1.99 3.03
C TYR A 143 -5.38 2.12 3.83
N GLY A 144 -6.38 1.32 3.46
CA GLY A 144 -7.69 1.36 4.09
C GLY A 144 -8.43 0.03 3.98
N TYR A 145 -9.56 -0.06 4.67
CA TYR A 145 -10.44 -1.23 4.64
C TYR A 145 -11.87 -0.78 4.37
N GLN A 146 -12.67 -1.69 3.81
CA GLN A 146 -14.07 -1.43 3.58
C GLN A 146 -14.85 -1.66 4.88
N LYS A 147 -15.58 -0.64 5.34
CA LYS A 147 -16.49 -0.72 6.47
C LYS A 147 -17.79 -1.44 6.08
N GLU A 148 -18.58 -1.83 7.08
CA GLU A 148 -19.90 -2.45 6.86
C GLU A 148 -20.86 -1.54 6.07
N ASP A 149 -20.71 -0.22 6.19
CA ASP A 149 -21.49 0.77 5.45
C ASP A 149 -21.02 1.01 4.00
N GLY A 150 -19.97 0.30 3.58
CA GLY A 150 -19.38 0.41 2.24
C GLY A 150 -18.40 1.57 2.06
N THR A 151 -18.18 2.41 3.07
CA THR A 151 -17.14 3.45 3.04
C THR A 151 -15.75 2.87 3.31
N ILE A 152 -14.71 3.61 2.94
CA ILE A 152 -13.33 3.21 3.20
C ILE A 152 -12.86 3.88 4.50
N GLY A 153 -12.51 3.04 5.48
CA GLY A 153 -11.87 3.45 6.73
C GLY A 153 -10.35 3.39 6.67
N THR A 154 -9.70 4.13 7.57
CA THR A 154 -8.23 4.13 7.72
C THR A 154 -7.73 2.95 8.57
N ILE A 155 -6.42 2.71 8.58
CA ILE A 155 -5.80 1.75 9.52
C ILE A 155 -6.12 2.12 10.98
N GLN A 156 -6.19 3.41 11.31
CA GLN A 156 -6.51 3.91 12.64
C GLN A 156 -7.96 3.60 13.01
N ASP A 157 -8.90 3.82 12.08
CA ASP A 157 -10.31 3.46 12.27
C ASP A 157 -10.44 1.97 12.54
N ARG A 158 -9.77 1.13 11.72
CA ARG A 158 -9.80 -0.33 11.90
C ARG A 158 -9.25 -0.75 13.25
N THR A 159 -8.16 -0.12 13.67
CA THR A 159 -7.51 -0.38 14.96
C THR A 159 -8.44 -0.02 16.12
N ALA A 160 -9.09 1.14 16.07
CA ALA A 160 -10.04 1.57 17.08
C ALA A 160 -11.27 0.66 17.14
N GLU A 161 -11.84 0.28 15.99
CA GLU A 161 -12.96 -0.65 15.91
C GLU A 161 -12.58 -2.04 16.42
N TRP A 162 -11.38 -2.54 16.10
CA TRP A 162 -10.92 -3.83 16.60
C TRP A 162 -10.74 -3.82 18.13
N LEU A 163 -10.24 -2.72 18.71
CA LEU A 163 -10.09 -2.58 20.16
C LEU A 163 -11.40 -2.26 20.88
N GLN A 164 -12.45 -1.87 20.16
CA GLN A 164 -13.72 -1.47 20.76
C GLN A 164 -14.33 -2.62 21.57
N GLY A 165 -14.65 -2.34 22.84
CA GLY A 165 -15.19 -3.33 23.76
C GLY A 165 -14.17 -4.35 24.28
N LYS A 166 -12.92 -4.36 23.78
CA LYS A 166 -11.85 -5.28 24.20
C LYS A 166 -10.97 -4.63 25.26
N THR A 167 -11.51 -4.46 26.46
CA THR A 167 -10.78 -3.84 27.58
C THR A 167 -9.52 -4.62 27.99
N TRP A 168 -9.47 -5.93 27.71
CA TRP A 168 -8.30 -6.78 27.90
C TRP A 168 -7.18 -6.52 26.88
N ALA A 169 -7.50 -5.92 25.72
CA ALA A 169 -6.56 -5.74 24.63
C ALA A 169 -5.76 -4.43 24.75
N VAL A 170 -6.14 -3.53 25.66
CA VAL A 170 -5.48 -2.24 25.91
C VAL A 170 -4.83 -2.27 27.29
N LYS A 171 -3.57 -1.85 27.39
CA LYS A 171 -2.88 -1.71 28.67
C LYS A 171 -3.61 -0.67 29.52
N ALA A 172 -3.94 -1.02 30.76
CA ALA A 172 -4.48 -0.05 31.70
C ALA A 172 -3.50 1.12 31.83
N ALA A 173 -3.98 2.36 31.71
CA ALA A 173 -3.21 3.57 31.98
C ALA A 173 -2.97 3.70 33.49
N GLY A 174 -2.14 2.81 34.04
CA GLY A 174 -1.69 2.87 35.41
C GLY A 174 -0.58 3.90 35.53
N ASN A 175 -0.89 5.06 36.10
CA ASN A 175 0.17 5.87 36.71
C ASN A 175 0.88 4.97 37.74
N PRO A 176 2.21 4.84 37.74
CA PRO A 176 2.91 4.04 38.72
C PRO A 176 2.73 4.70 40.11
N GLY A 177 1.74 4.26 40.88
CA GLY A 177 1.52 4.78 42.23
C GLY A 177 0.10 4.80 42.80
N SER A 178 -0.94 4.29 42.14
CA SER A 178 -2.27 4.22 42.78
C SER A 178 -2.88 2.82 42.71
N GLY A 179 -2.78 2.10 43.82
CA GLY A 179 -3.64 0.94 44.07
C GLY A 179 -5.07 1.41 44.24
N GLN A 180 -5.96 1.02 43.34
CA GLN A 180 -7.40 1.19 43.54
C GLN A 180 -8.17 0.04 42.89
N GLY A 181 -8.79 -0.77 43.76
CA GLY A 181 -9.78 -1.84 43.59
C GLY A 181 -10.24 -2.24 42.19
N GLY A 182 -9.91 -3.46 41.81
CA GLY A 182 -10.52 -4.16 40.67
C GLY A 182 -12.01 -4.42 40.90
N SER A 183 -12.83 -4.03 39.93
CA SER A 183 -14.15 -4.63 39.71
C SER A 183 -13.97 -5.81 38.75
N GLY A 184 -14.31 -7.01 39.22
CA GLY A 184 -14.00 -8.27 38.57
C GLY A 184 -14.80 -8.50 37.28
N ALA A 185 -14.10 -8.58 36.15
CA ALA A 185 -14.49 -9.45 35.06
C ALA A 185 -13.95 -10.85 35.37
N SER A 186 -14.80 -11.88 35.31
CA SER A 186 -14.37 -13.26 35.59
C SER A 186 -13.38 -13.72 34.52
N ALA A 187 -12.39 -14.53 34.90
CA ALA A 187 -11.42 -15.07 33.96
C ALA A 187 -12.08 -15.79 32.76
N ASP A 188 -13.23 -16.42 32.97
CA ASP A 188 -14.04 -17.06 31.93
C ASP A 188 -14.61 -16.08 30.90
N SER A 189 -14.95 -14.86 31.29
CA SER A 189 -15.43 -13.83 30.35
C SER A 189 -14.32 -13.35 29.42
N ILE A 190 -13.11 -13.18 29.97
CA ILE A 190 -11.92 -12.77 29.20
C ILE A 190 -11.48 -13.91 28.27
N LEU A 191 -11.53 -15.16 28.74
CA LEU A 191 -11.24 -16.35 27.92
C LEU A 191 -12.21 -16.51 26.75
N ASN A 192 -13.50 -16.32 26.98
CA ASN A 192 -14.51 -16.40 25.92
C ASN A 192 -14.38 -15.25 24.91
N GLU A 193 -14.07 -14.03 25.35
CA GLU A 193 -13.84 -12.89 24.44
C GLU A 193 -12.57 -13.06 23.61
N PHE A 194 -11.50 -13.61 24.21
CA PHE A 194 -10.27 -13.95 23.51
C PHE A 194 -10.51 -15.05 22.46
N ALA A 195 -11.22 -16.11 22.84
CA ALA A 195 -11.58 -17.20 21.94
C ALA A 195 -12.42 -16.70 20.74
N ALA A 196 -13.40 -15.84 21.00
CA ALA A 196 -14.20 -15.20 19.94
C ALA A 196 -13.36 -14.30 19.02
N ALA A 197 -12.42 -13.53 19.57
CA ALA A 197 -11.52 -12.67 18.79
C ALA A 197 -10.48 -13.46 17.97
N ALA A 198 -10.07 -14.64 18.45
CA ALA A 198 -9.18 -15.57 17.76
C ALA A 198 -9.91 -16.50 16.77
N GLY A 199 -11.25 -16.43 16.69
CA GLY A 199 -12.06 -17.32 15.84
C GLY A 199 -12.12 -18.77 16.32
N VAL A 200 -11.81 -19.03 17.59
CA VAL A 200 -11.82 -20.37 18.20
C VAL A 200 -13.07 -20.50 19.07
N LYS A 201 -13.86 -21.58 18.88
CA LYS A 201 -14.91 -21.96 19.82
C LYS A 201 -14.28 -22.78 20.95
N LEU A 202 -14.44 -22.33 22.20
CA LEU A 202 -14.22 -23.14 23.40
C LEU A 202 -15.34 -24.18 23.57
#